data_AF-A0A0L0DD03-F1
#
_entry.id   AF-A0A0L0DD03-F1
#
_cell.length_a   1.000
_cell.length_b   1.000
_cell.length_c   1.000
_cell.angle_alpha   90.00
_cell.angle_beta   90.00
_cell.angle_gamma   90.00
#
_symmetry.space_group_name_H-M   'P 1'
#
loop_
_entity.id
_entity.type
_entity.pdbx_description
1 polymer ?
#
loop_
_entity_poly.entity_id
_entity_poly.type
_entity_poly.pdbx_seq_one_letter_code
_entity_poly.pdbx_strand_id
1 'polypeptide(L)'
;MATLPDEVFVDCSTLVRNADGTVVTGNPTQDDFADVLAKVAANDPETTSVNLNNLDDAEPLQMIDLAEALMENTVVTEVWLCNCNMDTLGGQMFGQVLKRNATLTELNLETNRIGPKGMVALAKALKENTGLSILRLENQNTPMGNKAERLFVKALKANKSLVKLAADFHEQSSKNAVVSALTRNIDRARKARRKAA
;
A
#
# COMPACT_ATOMS: atom_id res chain seq x y z
N MET A 1 6.18 -24.87 28.00
CA MET A 1 5.34 -23.70 27.68
C MET A 1 6.07 -22.97 26.57
N ALA A 2 5.78 -23.36 25.31
CA ALA A 2 6.52 -22.87 24.15
C ALA A 2 6.07 -21.44 23.87
N THR A 3 6.93 -20.47 24.18
CA THR A 3 6.83 -19.11 23.67
C THR A 3 6.96 -19.17 22.15
N LEU A 4 5.94 -18.65 21.46
CA LEU A 4 5.94 -18.49 20.02
C LEU A 4 7.16 -17.64 19.61
N PRO A 5 7.81 -17.93 18.46
CA PRO A 5 8.89 -17.09 17.97
C PRO A 5 8.34 -15.69 17.69
N ASP A 6 9.06 -14.69 18.18
CA ASP A 6 8.74 -13.28 18.04
C ASP A 6 8.22 -12.95 16.65
N GLU A 7 7.07 -12.27 16.63
CA GLU A 7 6.44 -11.74 15.44
C GLU A 7 7.48 -10.96 14.62
N VAL A 8 7.59 -11.29 13.35
CA VAL A 8 8.39 -10.52 12.40
C VAL A 8 7.67 -9.18 12.20
N PHE A 9 7.91 -8.24 13.11
CA PHE A 9 7.64 -6.82 12.88
C PHE A 9 8.51 -6.40 11.70
N VAL A 10 7.89 -6.16 10.54
CA VAL A 10 8.54 -5.39 9.48
C VAL A 10 8.62 -3.98 10.02
N ASP A 11 9.79 -3.60 10.53
CA ASP A 11 10.05 -2.28 11.09
C ASP A 11 9.70 -1.19 10.07
N CYS A 12 8.83 -0.25 10.45
CA CYS A 12 8.55 0.96 9.66
C CYS A 12 9.76 1.90 9.58
N SER A 13 10.91 1.53 10.14
CA SER A 13 12.20 2.21 10.06
C SER A 13 12.95 2.05 8.74
N THR A 14 12.31 1.68 7.63
CA THR A 14 13.02 1.53 6.36
C THR A 14 13.68 2.85 5.96
N LEU A 15 15.02 2.82 5.92
CA LEU A 15 15.89 3.92 5.50
C LEU A 15 15.29 4.57 4.25
N VAL A 16 14.88 5.84 4.38
CA VAL A 16 14.49 6.67 3.24
C VAL A 16 15.72 6.77 2.34
N ARG A 17 15.56 6.46 1.05
CA ARG A 17 16.63 6.61 0.06
C ARG A 17 16.19 7.65 -0.95
N ASN A 18 17.05 8.62 -1.22
CA ASN A 18 16.87 9.54 -2.34
C ASN A 18 16.96 8.79 -3.67
N ALA A 19 16.50 9.41 -4.76
CA ALA A 19 16.61 8.87 -6.13
C ALA A 19 18.07 8.57 -6.54
N ASP A 20 19.04 9.25 -5.93
CA ASP A 20 20.48 9.04 -6.13
C ASP A 20 21.06 7.88 -5.27
N GLY A 21 20.21 7.18 -4.51
CA GLY A 21 20.60 6.08 -3.63
C GLY A 21 21.19 6.50 -2.29
N THR A 22 21.29 7.80 -1.98
CA THR A 22 21.73 8.27 -0.67
C THR A 22 20.69 7.98 0.39
N VAL A 23 21.16 7.54 1.57
CA VAL A 23 20.31 7.27 2.73
C VAL A 23 19.99 8.61 3.40
N VAL A 24 18.72 8.97 3.47
CA VAL A 24 18.24 10.08 4.30
C VAL A 24 18.29 9.60 5.75
N THR A 25 19.13 10.26 6.55
CA THR A 25 19.26 10.01 7.98
C THR A 25 18.21 10.83 8.72
N GLY A 26 17.02 10.26 8.95
CA GLY A 26 15.94 10.92 9.68
C GLY A 26 14.56 10.61 9.09
N ASN A 27 13.50 10.99 9.81
CA ASN A 27 12.15 11.00 9.24
C ASN A 27 12.04 12.12 8.19
N PRO A 28 11.23 11.94 7.14
CA PRO A 28 10.93 12.98 6.16
C PRO A 28 10.36 14.24 6.83
N THR A 29 10.70 15.39 6.27
CA THR A 29 10.19 16.71 6.66
C THR A 29 9.14 17.22 5.66
N GLN A 30 8.53 18.36 5.96
CA GLN A 30 7.62 19.07 5.06
C GLN A 30 8.29 19.52 3.75
N ASP A 31 9.56 19.93 3.81
CA ASP A 31 10.32 20.30 2.62
C ASP A 31 10.57 19.06 1.74
N ASP A 32 10.90 17.91 2.36
CA ASP A 32 11.04 16.64 1.64
C ASP A 32 9.72 16.24 0.96
N PHE A 33 8.58 16.46 1.62
CA PHE A 33 7.27 16.20 1.04
C PHE A 33 7.02 17.08 -0.19
N ALA A 34 7.27 18.39 -0.10
CA ALA A 34 7.04 19.32 -1.20
C ALA A 34 7.88 18.96 -2.45
N ASP A 35 9.14 18.62 -2.24
CA ASP A 35 10.04 18.20 -3.33
C ASP A 35 9.59 16.87 -3.96
N VAL A 36 9.20 15.90 -3.13
CA VAL A 36 8.64 14.62 -3.61
C VAL A 36 7.35 14.86 -4.40
N LEU A 37 6.43 15.66 -3.89
CA LEU A 37 5.17 15.95 -4.56
C LEU A 37 5.42 16.61 -5.92
N ALA A 38 6.35 17.58 -6.00
CA ALA A 38 6.71 18.23 -7.25
C ALA A 38 7.24 17.24 -8.29
N LYS A 39 8.13 16.31 -7.89
CA LYS A 39 8.66 15.26 -8.77
C LYS A 39 7.60 14.27 -9.22
N VAL A 40 6.75 13.80 -8.30
CA VAL A 40 5.65 12.89 -8.60
C VAL A 40 4.64 13.54 -9.54
N ALA A 41 4.28 14.81 -9.31
CA ALA A 41 3.38 15.57 -10.17
C ALA A 41 3.97 15.87 -11.56
N ALA A 42 5.28 16.05 -11.64
CA ALA A 42 5.99 16.20 -12.91
C ALA A 42 6.16 14.87 -13.68
N ASN A 43 5.74 13.73 -13.10
CA ASN A 43 5.99 12.39 -13.63
C ASN A 43 7.49 12.18 -13.92
N ASP A 44 8.33 12.63 -12.99
CA ASP A 44 9.78 12.60 -13.08
C ASP A 44 10.27 11.15 -13.33
N PRO A 45 11.06 10.90 -14.40
CA PRO A 45 11.46 9.56 -14.80
C PRO A 45 12.41 8.86 -13.82
N GLU A 46 13.03 9.59 -12.91
CA GLU A 46 13.96 9.04 -11.90
C GLU A 46 13.25 8.67 -10.59
N THR A 47 12.08 9.25 -10.33
CA THR A 47 11.32 9.02 -9.10
C THR A 47 10.44 7.77 -9.22
N THR A 48 11.04 6.60 -9.02
CA THR A 48 10.32 5.30 -9.07
C THR A 48 9.72 4.89 -7.73
N SER A 49 10.24 5.43 -6.62
CA SER A 49 9.77 5.12 -5.26
C SER A 49 9.55 6.39 -4.45
N VAL A 50 8.49 6.38 -3.64
CA VAL A 50 8.11 7.45 -2.72
C VAL A 50 8.10 6.87 -1.32
N ASN A 51 9.04 7.31 -0.48
CA ASN A 51 9.10 6.95 0.93
C ASN A 51 8.83 8.19 1.78
N LEU A 52 7.66 8.23 2.42
CA LEU A 52 7.30 9.29 3.36
C LEU A 52 6.96 8.72 4.75
N ASN A 53 7.48 7.52 5.08
CA ASN A 53 7.21 6.89 6.37
C ASN A 53 7.55 7.83 7.54
N ASN A 54 6.68 7.85 8.56
CA ASN A 54 6.81 8.66 9.78
C ASN A 54 6.77 10.18 9.56
N LEU A 55 6.17 10.65 8.45
CA LEU A 55 5.81 12.06 8.28
C LEU A 55 4.58 12.37 9.14
N ASP A 56 4.81 12.78 10.39
CA ASP A 56 3.79 12.93 11.43
C ASP A 56 2.98 14.24 11.34
N ASP A 57 3.55 15.25 10.69
CA ASP A 57 2.96 16.57 10.45
C ASP A 57 2.34 16.74 9.06
N ALA A 58 2.17 15.65 8.31
CA ALA A 58 1.48 15.67 7.02
C ALA A 58 0.07 16.24 7.15
N GLU A 59 -0.19 17.36 6.47
CA GLU A 59 -1.52 17.93 6.43
C GLU A 59 -2.46 17.04 5.59
N PRO A 60 -3.74 16.87 5.96
CA PRO A 60 -4.66 16.05 5.17
C PRO A 60 -4.78 16.47 3.69
N LEU A 61 -4.62 17.76 3.40
CA LEU A 61 -4.62 18.28 2.02
C LEU A 61 -3.41 17.81 1.21
N GLN A 62 -2.24 17.71 1.84
CA GLN A 62 -1.03 17.23 1.18
C GLN A 62 -1.16 15.78 0.71
N MET A 63 -1.76 14.92 1.54
CA MET A 63 -2.01 13.53 1.16
C MET A 63 -3.03 13.41 0.02
N ILE A 64 -3.94 14.37 -0.11
CA ILE A 64 -4.85 14.47 -1.26
C ILE A 64 -4.06 14.84 -2.52
N ASP A 65 -3.20 15.86 -2.45
CA ASP A 65 -2.38 16.29 -3.59
C ASP A 65 -1.46 15.17 -4.09
N LEU A 66 -0.82 14.43 -3.17
CA LEU A 66 -0.02 13.26 -3.52
C LEU A 66 -0.87 12.17 -4.18
N ALA A 67 -2.06 11.89 -3.64
CA ALA A 67 -2.95 10.90 -4.24
C ALA A 67 -3.39 11.32 -5.64
N GLU A 68 -3.73 12.59 -5.86
CA GLU A 68 -4.10 13.11 -7.18
C GLU A 68 -2.96 13.00 -8.19
N ALA A 69 -1.75 13.41 -7.80
CA ALA A 69 -0.56 13.27 -8.63
C ALA A 69 -0.30 11.81 -9.01
N LEU A 70 -0.50 10.88 -8.08
CA LEU A 70 -0.35 9.45 -8.32
C LEU A 70 -1.42 8.85 -9.23
N MET A 71 -2.59 9.46 -9.43
CA MET A 71 -3.66 8.83 -10.25
C MET A 71 -3.24 8.61 -11.71
N GLU A 72 -2.47 9.54 -12.27
CA GLU A 72 -2.02 9.53 -13.68
C GLU A 72 -0.50 9.29 -13.81
N ASN A 73 0.20 9.09 -12.70
CA ASN A 73 1.64 8.85 -12.70
C ASN A 73 1.98 7.47 -13.33
N THR A 74 2.99 7.46 -14.20
CA THR A 74 3.41 6.30 -14.98
C THR A 74 4.82 5.80 -14.63
N VAL A 75 5.47 6.41 -13.64
CA VAL A 75 6.84 6.10 -13.23
C VAL A 75 6.91 5.47 -11.84
N VAL A 76 6.18 6.01 -10.87
CA VAL A 76 6.20 5.56 -9.48
C VAL A 76 5.61 4.16 -9.36
N THR A 77 6.42 3.22 -8.89
CA THR A 77 6.05 1.81 -8.69
C THR A 77 5.88 1.44 -7.23
N GLU A 78 6.43 2.23 -6.30
CA GLU A 78 6.45 1.93 -4.86
C GLU A 78 6.10 3.18 -4.04
N VAL A 79 5.11 3.07 -3.15
CA VAL A 79 4.70 4.16 -2.25
C VAL A 79 4.61 3.64 -0.83
N TRP A 80 5.33 4.27 0.09
CA TRP A 80 5.36 3.93 1.51
C TRP A 80 4.98 5.14 2.36
N LEU A 81 3.84 5.01 3.07
CA LEU A 81 3.22 6.03 3.91
C LEU A 81 2.90 5.45 5.30
N CYS A 82 3.80 4.63 5.85
CA CYS A 82 3.63 4.10 7.20
C CYS A 82 3.63 5.26 8.20
N ASN A 83 2.70 5.24 9.18
CA ASN A 83 2.67 6.24 10.25
C ASN A 83 2.64 7.69 9.76
N CYS A 84 1.74 7.99 8.81
CA CYS A 84 1.57 9.32 8.19
C CYS A 84 0.25 9.98 8.60
N ASN A 85 -0.31 9.59 9.75
CA ASN A 85 -1.61 10.05 10.28
C ASN A 85 -2.77 9.96 9.26
N MET A 86 -2.71 9.01 8.31
CA MET A 86 -3.75 8.89 7.28
C MET A 86 -5.06 8.41 7.87
N ASP A 87 -6.15 9.08 7.52
CA ASP A 87 -7.47 8.81 8.04
C ASP A 87 -8.37 8.07 7.02
N THR A 88 -9.67 8.06 7.31
CA THR A 88 -10.65 7.45 6.41
C THR A 88 -10.68 8.11 5.02
N LEU A 89 -10.49 9.43 4.93
CA LEU A 89 -10.49 10.15 3.66
C LEU A 89 -9.23 9.78 2.86
N GLY A 90 -8.07 9.76 3.51
CA GLY A 90 -6.83 9.28 2.89
C GLY A 90 -6.99 7.88 2.29
N GLY A 91 -7.56 6.94 3.05
CA GLY A 91 -7.85 5.59 2.53
C GLY A 91 -8.83 5.56 1.34
N GLN A 92 -9.81 6.48 1.29
CA GLN A 92 -10.70 6.61 0.13
C GLN A 92 -9.99 7.15 -1.11
N MET A 93 -9.11 8.14 -0.92
CA MET A 93 -8.30 8.71 -2.00
C MET A 93 -7.35 7.68 -2.59
N PHE A 94 -6.63 6.92 -1.76
CA PHE A 94 -5.79 5.83 -2.25
C PHE A 94 -6.60 4.69 -2.89
N GLY A 95 -7.86 4.49 -2.49
CA GLY A 95 -8.79 3.66 -3.24
C GLY A 95 -9.04 4.17 -4.67
N GLN A 96 -9.10 5.49 -4.89
CA GLN A 96 -9.21 6.07 -6.22
C GLN A 96 -7.90 5.95 -7.02
N VAL A 97 -6.75 6.16 -6.36
CA VAL A 97 -5.43 5.93 -6.95
C VAL A 97 -5.34 4.51 -7.51
N LEU A 98 -5.65 3.50 -6.70
CA LEU A 98 -5.63 2.10 -7.15
C LEU A 98 -6.63 1.81 -8.26
N LYS A 99 -7.70 2.60 -8.43
CA LYS A 99 -8.64 2.38 -9.54
C LYS A 99 -8.10 2.89 -10.87
N ARG A 100 -7.33 3.98 -10.86
CA ARG A 100 -6.81 4.65 -12.07
C ARG A 100 -5.39 4.24 -12.42
N ASN A 101 -4.54 4.09 -11.41
CA ASN A 101 -3.13 3.79 -11.57
C ASN A 101 -2.88 2.27 -11.57
N ALA A 102 -2.33 1.77 -12.68
CA ALA A 102 -1.87 0.39 -12.82
C ALA A 102 -0.33 0.25 -12.88
N THR A 103 0.38 1.37 -12.72
CA THR A 103 1.85 1.44 -12.61
C THR A 103 2.31 1.01 -11.22
N LEU A 104 1.58 1.42 -10.18
CA LEU A 104 1.93 1.16 -8.79
C LEU A 104 1.89 -0.35 -8.49
N THR A 105 3.03 -0.87 -8.05
CA THR A 105 3.23 -2.30 -7.75
C THR A 105 3.25 -2.58 -6.25
N GLU A 106 3.61 -1.60 -5.42
CA GLU A 106 3.67 -1.70 -3.97
C GLU A 106 3.08 -0.47 -3.30
N LEU A 107 2.16 -0.69 -2.35
CA LEU A 107 1.58 0.34 -1.51
C LEU A 107 1.62 -0.08 -0.03
N ASN A 108 2.28 0.72 0.80
CA ASN A 108 2.29 0.54 2.25
C ASN A 108 1.57 1.69 2.95
N LEU A 109 0.48 1.37 3.67
CA LEU A 109 -0.29 2.28 4.50
C LEU A 109 -0.38 1.77 5.96
N GLU A 110 0.58 0.97 6.43
CA GLU A 110 0.64 0.44 7.80
C GLU A 110 0.66 1.55 8.87
N THR A 111 0.26 1.22 10.09
CA THR A 111 0.36 2.15 11.24
C THR A 111 -0.36 3.47 11.00
N ASN A 112 -1.55 3.43 10.38
CA ASN A 112 -2.36 4.62 10.11
C ASN A 112 -3.72 4.53 10.84
N ARG A 113 -4.64 5.41 10.47
CA ARG A 113 -5.97 5.57 11.08
C ARG A 113 -7.10 5.36 10.06
N ILE A 114 -6.89 4.45 9.10
CA ILE A 114 -7.81 4.23 8.00
C ILE A 114 -9.03 3.45 8.49
N GLY A 115 -10.15 4.17 8.62
CA GLY A 115 -11.41 3.60 9.05
C GLY A 115 -12.05 2.61 8.07
N PRO A 116 -13.12 1.90 8.50
CA PRO A 116 -13.80 0.89 7.68
C PRO A 116 -14.25 1.38 6.29
N LYS A 117 -14.62 2.65 6.15
CA LYS A 117 -15.04 3.21 4.84
C LYS A 117 -13.85 3.35 3.87
N GLY A 118 -12.66 3.70 4.37
CA GLY A 118 -11.42 3.72 3.58
C GLY A 118 -11.01 2.31 3.16
N MET A 119 -11.07 1.35 4.10
CA MET A 119 -10.83 -0.07 3.82
C MET A 119 -11.77 -0.63 2.75
N VAL A 120 -13.06 -0.28 2.80
CA VAL A 120 -14.03 -0.64 1.75
C VAL A 120 -13.64 -0.07 0.39
N ALA A 121 -13.13 1.16 0.32
CA ALA A 121 -12.70 1.78 -0.92
C ALA A 121 -11.48 1.05 -1.52
N LEU A 122 -10.46 0.79 -0.70
CA LEU A 122 -9.27 0.02 -1.08
C LEU A 122 -9.65 -1.38 -1.59
N ALA A 123 -10.51 -2.10 -0.86
CA ALA A 123 -10.98 -3.43 -1.26
C ALA A 123 -11.72 -3.42 -2.61
N LYS A 124 -12.56 -2.41 -2.85
CA LYS A 124 -13.27 -2.28 -4.14
C LYS A 124 -12.31 -2.01 -5.28
N ALA A 125 -11.35 -1.12 -5.09
CA ALA A 125 -10.37 -0.77 -6.11
C ALA A 125 -9.47 -1.96 -6.47
N LEU A 126 -9.03 -2.71 -5.47
CA LEU A 126 -8.20 -3.91 -5.64
C LEU A 126 -8.84 -4.96 -6.56
N LYS A 127 -10.17 -5.04 -6.60
CA LYS A 127 -10.89 -5.97 -7.49
C LYS A 127 -10.59 -5.71 -8.97
N GLU A 128 -10.38 -4.45 -9.34
CA GLU A 128 -10.21 -3.98 -10.73
C GLU A 128 -8.74 -3.67 -11.06
N ASN A 129 -7.95 -3.26 -10.06
CA ASN A 129 -6.53 -3.01 -10.23
C ASN A 129 -5.78 -4.29 -10.65
N THR A 130 -4.90 -4.16 -11.65
CA THR A 130 -4.08 -5.29 -12.14
C THR A 130 -2.58 -5.04 -12.05
N GLY A 131 -2.16 -3.86 -11.59
CA GLY A 131 -0.75 -3.48 -11.40
C GLY A 131 -0.20 -3.83 -10.03
N LEU A 132 -1.01 -3.61 -8.98
CA LEU A 132 -0.59 -3.76 -7.61
C LEU A 132 -0.31 -5.23 -7.28
N SER A 133 0.88 -5.46 -6.74
CA SER A 133 1.40 -6.76 -6.35
C SER A 133 1.50 -6.90 -4.83
N ILE A 134 1.75 -5.80 -4.12
CA ILE A 134 1.91 -5.78 -2.66
C ILE A 134 1.06 -4.65 -2.07
N LEU A 135 0.22 -4.99 -1.10
CA LEU A 135 -0.57 -4.04 -0.32
C LEU A 135 -0.38 -4.33 1.17
N ARG A 136 -0.01 -3.32 1.95
CA ARG A 136 0.13 -3.42 3.40
C ARG A 136 -0.76 -2.41 4.13
N LEU A 137 -1.52 -2.91 5.11
CA LEU A 137 -2.60 -2.24 5.82
C LEU A 137 -2.66 -2.67 7.30
N GLU A 138 -1.63 -3.30 7.84
CA GLU A 138 -1.61 -3.75 9.24
C GLU A 138 -1.50 -2.58 10.22
N ASN A 139 -1.76 -2.87 11.50
CA ASN A 139 -1.57 -1.95 12.62
C ASN A 139 -2.39 -0.65 12.47
N GLN A 140 -3.61 -0.73 11.94
CA GLN A 140 -4.50 0.44 11.94
C GLN A 140 -5.05 0.68 13.33
N ASN A 141 -5.21 1.95 13.71
CA ASN A 141 -5.83 2.29 14.99
C ASN A 141 -7.34 1.98 15.04
N THR A 142 -7.96 1.70 13.88
CA THR A 142 -9.36 1.36 13.74
C THR A 142 -9.52 -0.04 13.13
N PRO A 143 -10.44 -0.87 13.65
CA PRO A 143 -10.74 -2.16 13.04
C PRO A 143 -11.20 -2.02 11.58
N MET A 144 -10.75 -2.92 10.71
CA MET A 144 -11.14 -2.93 9.29
C MET A 144 -12.66 -3.07 9.10
N GLY A 145 -13.30 -3.88 9.94
CA GLY A 145 -14.74 -4.15 9.94
C GLY A 145 -15.18 -5.22 8.94
N ASN A 146 -16.16 -6.04 9.34
CA ASN A 146 -16.57 -7.26 8.61
C ASN A 146 -16.99 -7.01 7.16
N LYS A 147 -17.52 -5.82 6.85
CA LYS A 147 -17.89 -5.45 5.47
C LYS A 147 -16.66 -5.34 4.57
N ALA A 148 -15.60 -4.71 5.06
CA ALA A 148 -14.35 -4.58 4.31
C ALA A 148 -13.66 -5.95 4.16
N GLU A 149 -13.62 -6.77 5.21
CA GLU A 149 -13.07 -8.14 5.14
C GLU A 149 -13.72 -8.96 4.01
N ARG A 150 -15.06 -9.00 3.97
CA ARG A 150 -15.80 -9.71 2.91
C ARG A 150 -15.49 -9.16 1.52
N LEU A 151 -15.29 -7.85 1.41
CA LEU A 151 -14.96 -7.21 0.12
C LEU A 151 -13.53 -7.53 -0.31
N PHE A 152 -12.55 -7.56 0.61
CA PHE A 152 -11.19 -7.99 0.28
C PHE A 152 -11.17 -9.45 -0.19
N VAL A 153 -11.88 -10.34 0.50
CA VAL A 153 -12.01 -11.74 0.07
C VAL A 153 -12.62 -11.82 -1.34
N LYS A 154 -13.68 -11.05 -1.62
CA LYS A 154 -14.30 -11.00 -2.95
C LYS A 154 -13.34 -10.42 -4.00
N ALA A 155 -12.59 -9.39 -3.65
CA ALA A 155 -11.63 -8.73 -4.53
C ALA A 155 -10.50 -9.70 -4.91
N LEU A 156 -9.88 -10.37 -3.94
CA LEU A 156 -8.78 -11.32 -4.14
C LEU A 156 -9.19 -12.57 -4.92
N LYS A 157 -10.44 -13.01 -4.82
CA LYS A 157 -10.96 -14.08 -5.68
C LYS A 157 -10.89 -13.70 -7.17
N ALA A 158 -11.14 -12.43 -7.50
CA ALA A 158 -11.12 -11.89 -8.86
C ALA A 158 -9.73 -11.37 -9.30
N ASN A 159 -9.01 -10.71 -8.40
CA ASN A 159 -7.69 -10.14 -8.63
C ASN A 159 -6.63 -11.24 -8.76
N LYS A 160 -5.76 -11.10 -9.77
CA LYS A 160 -4.70 -12.08 -10.07
C LYS A 160 -3.30 -11.47 -10.06
N SER A 161 -3.16 -10.21 -9.68
CA SER A 161 -1.90 -9.46 -9.63
C SER A 161 -1.31 -9.44 -8.22
N LEU A 162 -2.16 -9.30 -7.19
CA LEU A 162 -1.72 -9.18 -5.81
C LEU A 162 -1.15 -10.51 -5.31
N VAL A 163 0.09 -10.48 -4.85
CA VAL A 163 0.83 -11.62 -4.30
C VAL A 163 1.03 -11.51 -2.79
N LYS A 164 0.95 -10.29 -2.23
CA LYS A 164 1.05 -10.05 -0.79
C LYS A 164 -0.02 -9.06 -0.34
N LEU A 165 -0.79 -9.48 0.68
CA LEU A 165 -1.68 -8.61 1.45
C LEU A 165 -1.32 -8.77 2.92
N ALA A 166 -0.91 -7.68 3.56
CA ALA A 166 -0.77 -7.59 5.01
C ALA A 166 -1.96 -6.77 5.52
N ALA A 167 -2.88 -7.39 6.28
CA ALA A 167 -4.05 -6.72 6.83
C ALA A 167 -4.71 -7.57 7.94
N ASP A 168 -5.32 -6.91 8.92
CA ASP A 168 -5.92 -7.55 10.08
C ASP A 168 -7.31 -8.12 9.79
N PHE A 169 -7.36 -9.39 9.38
CA PHE A 169 -8.60 -10.16 9.25
C PHE A 169 -8.96 -10.84 10.57
N HIS A 170 -10.22 -10.76 10.99
CA HIS A 170 -10.70 -11.40 12.22
C HIS A 170 -11.28 -12.79 11.95
N GLU A 171 -12.02 -12.95 10.84
CA GLU A 171 -12.66 -14.23 10.53
C GLU A 171 -11.66 -15.25 9.96
N GLN A 172 -11.59 -16.45 10.56
CA GLN A 172 -10.68 -17.52 10.10
C GLN A 172 -10.98 -17.95 8.65
N SER A 173 -12.25 -17.96 8.26
CA SER A 173 -12.68 -18.23 6.88
C SER A 173 -12.11 -17.20 5.89
N SER A 174 -12.11 -15.92 6.28
CA SER A 174 -11.50 -14.83 5.49
C SER A 174 -10.00 -15.03 5.36
N LYS A 175 -9.29 -15.31 6.46
CA LYS A 175 -7.84 -15.61 6.45
C LYS A 175 -7.51 -16.75 5.47
N ASN A 176 -8.23 -17.87 5.57
CA ASN A 176 -8.04 -19.03 4.70
C ASN A 176 -8.28 -18.68 3.22
N ALA A 177 -9.31 -17.88 2.93
CA ALA A 177 -9.63 -17.45 1.57
C ALA A 177 -8.56 -16.51 0.99
N VAL A 178 -8.01 -15.60 1.82
CA VAL A 178 -6.91 -14.70 1.44
C VAL A 178 -5.66 -15.52 1.10
N VAL A 179 -5.24 -16.41 2.00
CA VAL A 179 -4.07 -17.28 1.79
C VAL A 179 -4.23 -18.11 0.51
N SER A 180 -5.38 -18.72 0.29
CA SER A 180 -5.65 -19.50 -0.94
C SER A 180 -5.52 -18.64 -2.21
N ALA A 181 -6.08 -17.43 -2.20
CA ALA A 181 -6.03 -16.51 -3.35
C ALA A 181 -4.60 -16.02 -3.63
N LEU A 182 -3.84 -15.66 -2.59
CA LEU A 182 -2.46 -15.20 -2.72
C LEU A 182 -1.54 -16.33 -3.20
N THR A 183 -1.64 -17.54 -2.64
CA THR A 183 -0.88 -18.71 -3.10
C THR A 183 -1.11 -18.99 -4.58
N ARG A 184 -2.38 -18.94 -5.03
CA ARG A 184 -2.73 -19.07 -6.46
C ARG A 184 -2.05 -18.00 -7.32
N ASN A 185 -2.04 -16.74 -6.86
CA ASN A 185 -1.46 -15.63 -7.60
C ASN A 185 0.08 -15.74 -7.65
N ILE A 186 0.73 -16.12 -6.55
CA ILE A 186 2.17 -16.40 -6.46
C ILE A 186 2.57 -17.50 -7.46
N ASP A 187 1.83 -18.62 -7.49
CA ASP A 187 2.08 -19.70 -8.44
C ASP A 187 1.91 -19.26 -9.90
N ARG A 188 0.90 -18.42 -10.17
CA ARG A 188 0.69 -17.84 -11.50
C ARG A 188 1.86 -16.96 -11.92
N ALA A 189 2.34 -16.09 -11.04
CA ALA A 189 3.50 -15.23 -11.29
C ALA A 189 4.77 -16.05 -11.51
N ARG A 190 5.00 -17.09 -10.69
CA ARG A 190 6.13 -18.03 -10.87
C ARG A 190 6.09 -18.74 -12.23
N LYS A 191 4.93 -19.25 -12.64
CA LYS A 191 4.75 -19.90 -13.94
C LYS A 191 4.95 -18.94 -15.11
N ALA A 192 4.48 -17.69 -14.98
CA ALA A 192 4.68 -16.67 -16.01
C ALA A 192 6.18 -16.36 -16.22
N ARG A 193 6.94 -16.16 -15.13
CA ARG A 193 8.40 -15.93 -15.17
C ARG A 193 9.15 -17.07 -15.86
N ARG A 194 8.79 -18.33 -15.57
CA ARG A 194 9.39 -19.51 -16.20
C ARG A 194 9.13 -19.64 -17.70
N LYS A 195 8.03 -19.08 -18.20
CA LYS A 195 7.70 -19.09 -19.64
C LYS A 195 8.38 -17.95 -20.41
N ALA A 196 8.82 -16.91 -19.70
CA ALA A 196 9.46 -15.74 -20.27
C ALA A 196 11.00 -15.82 -20.26
N ALA A 197 11.56 -16.84 -19.60
CA ALA A 197 12.98 -17.19 -19.58
C ALA A 197 13.25 -18.32 -20.56
#